data_AF-A0A9D4DUF4-F1
#
_entry.id   AF-A0A9D4DUF4-F1
#
_cell.length_a   1.000
_cell.length_b   1.000
_cell.length_c   1.000
_cell.angle_alpha   90.00
_cell.angle_beta   90.00
_cell.angle_gamma   90.00
#
_symmetry.space_group_name_H-M   'P 1'
#
loop_
_entity.id
_entity.type
_entity.pdbx_description
1 polymer ?
#
loop_
_entity_poly.entity_id
_entity_poly.type
_entity_poly.pdbx_seq_one_letter_code
_entity_poly.pdbx_strand_id
1 'polypeptide(L)'
;MKMTALNGKEGVNICTEGEIEYQFQLNSTLGFCQEFKCVAKLYENSIWKIEKLGDINLQMDFIQVIKESEENNTIDDSVEIQNPLTNKQRFILTIKFRFPKIGLYKLEIVGRSLERNEELDFIAIYTVYVNVVHDWVVFFPKVEDIGWGPNPYLDKCGLEAISHKNGEIRCIVDQDLELKFRILPESKTTNITLRYKLREIITNYDNLELDKEEASKCEKVGEFRPMKNGIILVKLHIDRLSEMVLNISATLNKTDKGHVINYRIVAEKDPQQLLADFRGKLIEQLSENIKGTAIVQLVQILNTARASGLHRDIQVKDVFKTACTRYVHVKRYRECINKIARITGNDVAIIRAMHNPDDKLVRIIRTALVVLGEDRHKLDKWEHMQPLITLLEPNNLYRRIKKFNIVEAGNKRINMAKTILEDGDLKPIELVKLNQEAAAFGHWLQAVFEINELNP
;
A
#
# COMPACT_ATOMS: atom_id res chain seq x y z
N MET A 1 -0.65 29.10 -11.65
CA MET A 1 0.37 28.56 -12.60
C MET A 1 0.80 29.63 -13.63
N LYS A 2 2.08 29.72 -14.05
CA LYS A 2 2.53 30.65 -15.13
C LYS A 2 2.83 29.89 -16.42
N MET A 3 1.81 29.29 -17.01
CA MET A 3 1.88 28.70 -18.34
C MET A 3 0.90 29.43 -19.24
N THR A 4 1.35 29.81 -20.43
CA THR A 4 0.50 30.50 -21.41
C THR A 4 0.32 29.57 -22.60
N ALA A 5 -0.92 29.16 -22.86
CA ALA A 5 -1.25 28.47 -24.10
C ALA A 5 -0.96 29.42 -25.28
N LEU A 6 -0.04 29.03 -26.16
CA LEU A 6 0.31 29.84 -27.33
C LEU A 6 -0.84 29.87 -28.34
N ASN A 7 -1.68 28.83 -28.32
CA ASN A 7 -2.88 28.70 -29.16
C ASN A 7 -4.11 29.39 -28.55
N GLY A 8 -3.97 30.13 -27.45
CA GLY A 8 -5.07 30.71 -26.68
C GLY A 8 -5.59 29.78 -25.57
N LYS A 9 -6.19 30.35 -24.51
CA LYS A 9 -6.71 29.58 -23.36
C LYS A 9 -8.03 28.86 -23.65
N GLU A 10 -8.76 29.35 -24.63
CA GLU A 10 -10.02 28.80 -25.11
C GLU A 10 -10.02 28.82 -26.64
N GLY A 11 -10.60 27.78 -27.25
CA GLY A 11 -10.67 27.71 -28.71
C GLY A 11 -11.49 26.53 -29.22
N VAL A 12 -12.02 26.70 -30.42
CA VAL A 12 -12.66 25.63 -31.19
C VAL A 12 -11.69 25.20 -32.29
N ASN A 13 -11.32 23.93 -32.30
CA ASN A 13 -10.39 23.39 -33.29
C ASN A 13 -11.03 22.25 -34.08
N ILE A 14 -10.69 22.15 -35.36
CA ILE A 14 -11.10 21.05 -36.23
C ILE A 14 -9.90 20.12 -36.40
N CYS A 15 -10.06 18.86 -36.01
CA CYS A 15 -9.06 17.81 -36.09
C CYS A 15 -9.34 16.96 -37.33
N THR A 16 -8.51 17.14 -38.37
CA THR A 16 -8.70 16.52 -39.70
C THR A 16 -7.92 15.22 -39.91
N GLU A 17 -7.00 14.89 -39.00
CA GLU A 17 -6.12 13.71 -39.10
C GLU A 17 -6.25 12.79 -37.88
N GLY A 18 -7.28 12.95 -37.06
CA GLY A 18 -7.42 12.23 -35.79
C GLY A 18 -6.42 12.66 -34.71
N GLU A 19 -5.58 13.66 -35.00
CA GLU A 19 -4.62 14.24 -34.07
C GLU A 19 -4.66 15.77 -34.06
N ILE A 20 -4.32 16.37 -32.92
CA ILE A 20 -4.13 17.82 -32.78
C ILE A 20 -2.95 18.13 -31.88
N GLU A 21 -2.22 19.18 -32.19
CA GLU A 21 -1.09 19.66 -31.39
C GLU A 21 -1.42 21.00 -30.73
N TYR A 22 -1.13 21.09 -29.44
CA TYR A 22 -1.21 22.34 -28.69
C TYR A 22 0.16 22.69 -28.12
N GLN A 23 0.54 23.95 -28.26
CA GLN A 23 1.80 24.48 -27.76
C GLN A 23 1.57 25.36 -26.53
N PHE A 24 2.40 25.16 -25.52
CA PHE A 24 2.36 25.90 -24.27
C PHE A 24 3.72 26.49 -24.00
N GLN A 25 3.76 27.78 -23.68
CA GLN A 25 4.97 28.44 -23.22
C GLN A 25 5.07 28.31 -21.70
N LEU A 26 6.13 27.65 -21.24
CA LEU A 26 6.49 27.54 -19.83
C LEU A 26 7.35 28.74 -19.44
N ASN A 27 6.97 29.42 -18.36
CA ASN A 27 7.77 30.50 -17.81
C ASN A 27 8.97 29.93 -17.04
N SER A 28 10.19 30.25 -17.49
CA SER A 28 11.42 29.47 -17.28
C SER A 28 12.02 29.47 -15.88
N THR A 29 11.48 30.23 -14.92
CA THR A 29 12.03 30.24 -13.56
C THR A 29 11.55 29.07 -12.70
N LEU A 30 10.52 28.32 -13.12
CA LEU A 30 9.85 27.26 -12.31
C LEU A 30 9.49 26.01 -13.15
N GLY A 31 10.09 25.86 -14.34
CA GLY A 31 9.61 24.97 -15.41
C GLY A 31 9.72 23.45 -15.15
N PHE A 32 10.37 23.02 -14.07
CA PHE A 32 10.71 21.60 -13.87
C PHE A 32 9.87 20.87 -12.80
N CYS A 33 8.99 21.57 -12.07
CA CYS A 33 8.20 20.98 -10.97
C CYS A 33 6.69 21.19 -11.16
N GLN A 34 6.16 20.76 -12.31
CA GLN A 34 4.73 20.88 -12.62
C GLN A 34 4.15 19.53 -13.00
N GLU A 35 2.98 19.22 -12.44
CA GLU A 35 2.18 18.06 -12.80
C GLU A 35 0.99 18.52 -13.66
N PHE A 36 0.67 17.73 -14.67
CA PHE A 36 -0.41 18.02 -15.62
C PHE A 36 -1.40 16.87 -15.63
N LYS A 37 -2.68 17.22 -15.65
CA LYS A 37 -3.76 16.28 -15.92
C LYS A 37 -4.58 16.81 -17.08
N CYS A 38 -4.89 15.93 -18.02
CA CYS A 38 -5.79 16.25 -19.11
C CYS A 38 -7.05 15.40 -19.01
N VAL A 39 -8.20 16.00 -19.28
CA VAL A 39 -9.49 15.33 -19.27
C VAL A 39 -10.18 15.64 -20.59
N ALA A 40 -10.44 14.61 -21.40
CA ALA A 40 -11.26 14.74 -22.61
C ALA A 40 -12.63 14.09 -22.41
N LYS A 41 -13.68 14.81 -22.79
CA LYS A 41 -15.08 14.35 -22.75
C LYS A 41 -15.63 14.32 -24.17
N LEU A 42 -16.08 13.17 -24.64
CA LEU A 42 -16.76 13.00 -25.93
C LEU A 42 -18.26 13.31 -25.77
N TYR A 43 -18.81 14.04 -26.74
CA TYR A 43 -20.24 14.31 -26.85
C TYR A 43 -20.79 13.56 -28.06
N GLU A 44 -21.60 12.53 -27.82
CA GLU A 44 -22.33 11.81 -28.88
C GLU A 44 -23.70 12.45 -29.11
N ASN A 45 -23.87 13.05 -30.30
CA ASN A 45 -25.11 13.66 -30.81
C ASN A 45 -25.64 14.87 -30.01
N SER A 46 -26.50 15.67 -30.65
CA SER A 46 -27.00 17.00 -30.24
C SER A 46 -27.83 17.05 -28.94
N ILE A 47 -27.76 16.01 -28.11
CA ILE A 47 -28.33 15.94 -26.77
C ILE A 47 -27.16 15.62 -25.84
N TRP A 48 -26.89 16.51 -24.87
CA TRP A 48 -25.78 16.46 -23.91
C TRP A 48 -25.76 15.22 -23.00
N LYS A 49 -25.65 14.02 -23.56
CA LYS A 49 -25.39 12.80 -22.81
C LYS A 49 -23.88 12.71 -22.63
N ILE A 50 -23.42 13.14 -21.45
CA ILE A 50 -22.00 13.07 -21.08
C ILE A 50 -21.66 11.59 -20.89
N GLU A 51 -21.05 10.98 -21.90
CA GLU A 51 -20.34 9.72 -21.67
C GLU A 51 -18.97 10.09 -21.10
N LYS A 52 -18.75 9.76 -19.82
CA LYS A 52 -17.39 9.79 -19.28
C LYS A 52 -16.61 8.73 -20.04
N LEU A 53 -15.81 9.16 -21.01
CA LEU A 53 -14.71 8.35 -21.48
C LEU A 53 -13.84 8.06 -20.25
N GLY A 54 -13.64 6.79 -19.91
CA GLY A 54 -12.64 6.43 -18.91
C GLY A 54 -11.27 6.98 -19.32
N ASP A 55 -10.35 7.11 -18.37
CA ASP A 55 -9.00 7.73 -18.55
C ASP A 55 -8.11 7.10 -19.66
N ILE A 56 -8.62 6.09 -20.36
CA ILE A 56 -7.95 5.20 -21.32
C ILE A 56 -8.23 5.52 -22.80
N ASN A 57 -9.06 6.52 -23.10
CA ASN A 57 -9.55 6.72 -24.48
C ASN A 57 -8.91 7.89 -25.24
N LEU A 58 -8.12 8.76 -24.62
CA LEU A 58 -7.43 9.86 -25.31
C LEU A 58 -5.93 9.60 -25.22
N GLN A 59 -5.24 9.52 -26.37
CA GLN A 59 -3.78 9.40 -26.35
C GLN A 59 -3.15 10.78 -26.21
N MET A 60 -2.22 10.91 -25.28
CA MET A 60 -1.36 12.09 -25.14
C MET A 60 0.09 11.70 -25.42
N ASP A 61 0.66 12.29 -26.46
CA ASP A 61 2.09 12.19 -26.72
C ASP A 61 2.77 13.51 -26.36
N PHE A 62 3.80 13.41 -25.52
CA PHE A 62 4.72 14.51 -25.27
C PHE A 62 5.79 14.50 -26.36
N ILE A 63 5.70 15.44 -27.30
CA ILE A 63 6.51 15.36 -28.52
C ILE A 63 7.83 16.10 -28.39
N GLN A 64 7.82 17.28 -27.79
CA GLN A 64 9.04 18.08 -27.75
C GLN A 64 9.01 19.15 -26.66
N VAL A 65 10.15 19.32 -26.00
CA VAL A 65 10.48 20.54 -25.26
C VAL A 65 11.57 21.24 -26.05
N ILE A 66 11.22 22.32 -26.75
CA ILE A 66 12.20 23.12 -27.50
C ILE A 66 12.71 24.23 -26.60
N LYS A 67 14.04 24.33 -26.48
CA LYS A 67 14.71 25.47 -25.86
C LYS A 67 14.98 26.50 -26.95
N GLU A 68 14.20 27.57 -26.97
CA GLU A 68 14.53 28.73 -27.80
C GLU A 68 15.59 29.57 -27.09
N SER A 69 16.80 29.63 -27.67
CA SER A 69 17.71 30.74 -27.44
C SER A 69 17.34 31.86 -28.42
N GLU A 70 17.06 33.06 -27.90
CA GLU A 70 16.94 34.26 -28.75
C GLU A 70 18.31 34.55 -29.38
N GLU A 71 18.61 33.93 -30.53
CA GLU A 71 19.77 34.32 -31.35
C GLU A 71 19.38 35.50 -32.25
N ASN A 72 19.89 36.67 -31.88
CA ASN A 72 20.23 37.82 -32.71
C ASN A 72 19.22 38.26 -33.79
N ASN A 73 18.26 39.09 -33.40
CA ASN A 73 17.81 40.16 -34.29
C ASN A 73 18.95 41.19 -34.37
N THR A 74 19.56 41.33 -35.55
CA THR A 74 20.49 42.43 -35.87
C THR A 74 19.79 43.76 -35.64
N ILE A 75 20.11 44.41 -34.53
CA ILE A 75 19.85 45.83 -34.29
C ILE A 75 21.20 46.54 -34.36
N ASP A 76 21.19 47.57 -35.20
CA ASP A 76 22.21 48.56 -35.53
C ASP A 76 23.22 48.88 -34.42
N ASP A 77 24.49 48.93 -34.81
CA ASP A 77 25.63 49.29 -33.97
C ASP A 77 25.52 50.77 -33.54
N SER A 78 24.92 51.05 -32.40
CA SER A 78 25.42 52.09 -31.48
C SER A 78 24.62 52.15 -30.18
N VAL A 79 25.36 52.36 -29.09
CA VAL A 79 24.93 52.50 -27.68
C VAL A 79 24.94 51.19 -26.89
N GLU A 80 26.16 50.84 -26.51
CA GLU A 80 26.52 49.88 -25.49
C GLU A 80 26.04 50.39 -24.11
N ILE A 81 24.95 49.84 -23.58
CA ILE A 81 24.57 49.96 -22.17
C ILE A 81 24.55 48.56 -21.56
N GLN A 82 25.43 48.37 -20.59
CA GLN A 82 25.56 47.17 -19.76
C GLN A 82 24.24 46.85 -19.03
N ASN A 83 23.60 45.74 -19.39
CA ASN A 83 22.56 45.13 -18.57
C ASN A 83 22.65 43.59 -18.67
N PRO A 84 23.32 42.89 -17.73
CA PRO A 84 23.57 41.44 -17.84
C PRO A 84 22.40 40.56 -17.37
N LEU A 85 21.14 41.01 -17.45
CA LEU A 85 20.01 40.35 -16.79
C LEU A 85 18.74 40.25 -17.65
N THR A 86 18.76 39.64 -18.84
CA THR A 86 17.50 39.22 -19.50
C THR A 86 17.62 38.14 -20.58
N ASN A 87 18.50 37.14 -20.45
CA ASN A 87 18.31 35.91 -21.26
C ASN A 87 17.19 35.06 -20.65
N LYS A 88 15.94 35.51 -20.81
CA LYS A 88 14.74 34.73 -20.47
C LYS A 88 14.65 33.56 -21.43
N GLN A 89 15.23 32.42 -21.05
CA GLN A 89 15.01 31.16 -21.76
C GLN A 89 13.51 30.91 -21.85
N ARG A 90 13.02 30.42 -22.98
CA ARG A 90 11.62 30.01 -23.15
C ARG A 90 11.62 28.52 -23.45
N PHE A 91 10.77 27.79 -22.73
CA PHE A 91 10.53 26.39 -23.00
C PHE A 91 9.16 26.27 -23.64
N ILE A 92 9.11 25.71 -24.85
CA ILE A 92 7.86 25.41 -25.54
C ILE A 92 7.57 23.93 -25.31
N LEU A 93 6.43 23.63 -24.69
CA LEU A 93 5.89 22.30 -24.51
C LEU A 93 4.86 22.03 -25.61
N THR A 94 5.13 21.05 -26.46
CA THR A 94 4.16 20.57 -27.47
C THR A 94 3.50 19.28 -26.97
N ILE A 95 2.19 19.33 -26.80
CA ILE A 95 1.36 18.17 -26.45
C ILE A 95 0.53 17.79 -27.66
N LYS A 96 0.65 16.54 -28.10
CA LYS A 96 -0.16 15.99 -29.19
C LYS A 96 -1.23 15.09 -28.63
N PHE A 97 -2.47 15.34 -29.01
CA PHE A 97 -3.62 14.55 -28.63
C PHE A 97 -4.09 13.73 -29.82
N ARG A 98 -4.33 12.43 -29.62
CA ARG A 98 -5.01 11.59 -30.61
C ARG A 98 -6.39 11.20 -30.13
N PHE A 99 -7.38 11.34 -31.02
CA PHE A 99 -8.78 11.06 -30.73
C PHE A 99 -9.19 9.76 -31.40
N PRO A 100 -9.76 8.80 -30.66
CA PRO A 100 -10.02 7.45 -31.17
C PRO A 100 -11.31 7.34 -31.97
N LYS A 101 -12.18 8.35 -31.93
CA LYS A 101 -13.49 8.36 -32.58
C LYS A 101 -13.79 9.74 -33.16
N ILE A 102 -14.50 9.75 -34.29
CA ILE A 102 -15.13 10.95 -34.84
C ILE A 102 -16.14 11.49 -33.81
N GLY A 103 -16.14 12.80 -33.58
CA GLY A 103 -17.05 13.42 -32.62
C GLY A 103 -16.61 14.77 -32.10
N LEU A 104 -17.41 15.36 -31.23
CA LEU A 104 -17.10 16.61 -30.54
C LEU A 104 -16.52 16.31 -29.17
N TYR A 105 -15.35 16.84 -28.87
CA TYR A 105 -14.65 16.65 -27.59
C TYR A 105 -14.54 17.97 -26.84
N LYS A 106 -14.68 17.94 -25.53
CA LYS A 106 -14.20 19.01 -24.64
C LYS A 106 -12.91 18.53 -23.97
N LEU A 107 -11.83 19.23 -24.27
CA LEU A 107 -10.48 18.96 -23.77
C LEU A 107 -10.16 19.96 -22.67
N GLU A 108 -10.08 19.51 -21.43
CA GLU A 108 -9.74 20.31 -20.25
C GLU A 108 -8.31 19.95 -19.84
N ILE A 109 -7.40 20.93 -19.89
CA ILE A 109 -6.02 20.78 -19.45
C ILE A 109 -5.91 21.52 -18.11
N VAL A 110 -5.56 20.78 -17.07
CA VAL A 110 -5.35 21.30 -15.72
C VAL A 110 -3.94 20.96 -15.26
N GLY A 111 -3.39 21.75 -14.34
CA GLY A 111 -2.07 21.46 -13.80
C GLY A 111 -1.86 22.10 -12.44
N ARG A 112 -0.86 21.60 -11.72
CA ARG A 112 -0.46 22.12 -10.41
C ARG A 112 1.04 22.27 -10.29
N SER A 113 1.45 23.16 -9.39
CA SER A 113 2.84 23.30 -8.99
C SER A 113 3.16 22.30 -7.88
N LEU A 114 4.13 21.41 -8.10
CA LEU A 114 4.55 20.44 -7.08
C LEU A 114 5.14 21.12 -5.85
N GLU A 115 5.90 22.21 -6.05
CA GLU A 115 6.52 22.98 -4.96
C GLU A 115 5.52 23.59 -3.98
N ARG A 116 4.31 23.92 -4.45
CA ARG A 116 3.33 24.66 -3.66
C ARG A 116 2.22 23.78 -3.10
N ASN A 117 2.19 22.50 -3.48
CA ASN A 117 1.13 21.56 -3.14
C ASN A 117 -0.28 22.16 -3.35
N GLU A 118 -0.44 22.91 -4.45
CA GLU A 118 -1.70 23.58 -4.81
C GLU A 118 -2.68 22.58 -5.46
N GLU A 119 -3.98 22.88 -5.39
CA GLU A 119 -5.01 22.17 -6.16
C GLU A 119 -4.78 22.34 -7.68
N LEU A 120 -5.32 21.42 -8.48
CA LEU A 120 -5.25 21.50 -9.95
C LEU A 120 -5.99 22.76 -10.45
N ASP A 121 -5.27 23.62 -11.16
CA ASP A 121 -5.81 24.85 -11.76
C ASP A 121 -6.00 24.68 -13.28
N PHE A 122 -6.97 25.39 -13.85
CA PHE A 122 -7.26 25.33 -15.29
C PHE A 122 -6.19 26.08 -16.08
N ILE A 123 -5.57 25.35 -17.03
CA ILE A 123 -4.59 25.90 -17.96
C ILE A 123 -5.32 26.35 -19.24
N ALA A 124 -6.06 25.44 -19.85
CA ALA A 124 -6.74 25.66 -21.11
C ALA A 124 -7.95 24.72 -21.27
N ILE A 125 -8.97 25.19 -21.99
CA ILE A 125 -10.16 24.41 -22.33
C ILE A 125 -10.41 24.54 -23.83
N TYR A 126 -10.40 23.43 -24.55
CA TYR A 126 -10.67 23.41 -25.98
C TYR A 126 -11.93 22.61 -26.31
N THR A 127 -12.62 23.02 -27.36
CA THR A 127 -13.61 22.20 -28.04
C THR A 127 -12.99 21.69 -29.32
N VAL A 128 -12.85 20.37 -29.45
CA VAL A 128 -12.20 19.73 -30.60
C VAL A 128 -13.23 18.95 -31.39
N TYR A 129 -13.48 19.36 -32.63
CA TYR A 129 -14.32 18.63 -33.55
C TYR A 129 -13.46 17.71 -34.42
N VAL A 130 -13.58 16.40 -34.21
CA VAL A 130 -12.85 15.37 -34.94
C VAL A 130 -13.75 14.84 -36.04
N ASN A 131 -13.42 15.13 -37.29
CA ASN A 131 -14.23 14.71 -38.45
C ASN A 131 -13.68 13.46 -39.15
N VAL A 132 -12.40 13.13 -38.93
CA VAL A 132 -11.72 11.96 -39.46
C VAL A 132 -10.87 11.35 -38.36
N VAL A 133 -10.90 10.03 -38.24
CA VAL A 133 -9.94 9.26 -37.45
C VAL A 133 -9.33 8.23 -38.39
N HIS A 134 -8.01 8.24 -38.50
CA HIS A 134 -7.31 7.25 -39.33
C HIS A 134 -7.16 5.92 -38.58
N ASP A 135 -7.14 4.83 -39.34
CA ASP A 135 -7.02 3.45 -38.81
C ASP A 135 -5.74 3.21 -37.99
N TRP A 136 -4.71 4.05 -38.14
CA TRP A 136 -3.47 3.95 -37.37
C TRP A 136 -3.53 4.61 -35.98
N VAL A 137 -4.59 5.35 -35.66
CA VAL A 137 -4.81 5.95 -34.33
C VAL A 137 -5.36 4.88 -33.37
N VAL A 138 -4.48 4.18 -32.66
CA VAL A 138 -4.80 3.04 -31.77
C VAL A 138 -4.72 3.42 -30.29
N PHE A 139 -5.56 2.81 -29.44
CA PHE A 139 -5.54 3.00 -27.98
C PHE A 139 -4.25 2.46 -27.33
N PHE A 140 -3.61 3.22 -26.43
CA PHE A 140 -2.43 2.78 -25.67
C PHE A 140 -2.80 1.93 -24.43
N PRO A 141 -1.99 0.91 -24.10
CA PRO A 141 -1.80 -0.28 -24.91
C PRO A 141 -3.00 -1.22 -24.70
N LYS A 142 -3.99 -1.17 -25.58
CA LYS A 142 -4.71 -2.41 -25.88
C LYS A 142 -3.80 -3.16 -26.83
N VAL A 143 -3.46 -4.38 -26.45
CA VAL A 143 -2.99 -5.47 -27.31
C VAL A 143 -3.21 -5.09 -28.78
N GLU A 144 -2.13 -4.95 -29.56
CA GLU A 144 -2.23 -4.72 -31.01
C GLU A 144 -3.32 -5.64 -31.60
N ASP A 145 -3.99 -5.28 -32.70
CA ASP A 145 -5.11 -6.05 -33.30
C ASP A 145 -4.86 -7.58 -33.42
N ILE A 146 -3.60 -7.99 -33.38
CA ILE A 146 -3.10 -9.36 -33.28
C ILE A 146 -3.47 -10.15 -32.01
N GLY A 147 -3.95 -9.52 -30.94
CA GLY A 147 -4.35 -10.21 -29.71
C GLY A 147 -3.17 -10.69 -28.83
N TRP A 148 -3.52 -11.33 -27.70
CA TRP A 148 -2.51 -11.92 -26.81
C TRP A 148 -2.14 -13.33 -27.30
N GLY A 149 -0.86 -13.62 -27.32
CA GLY A 149 -0.29 -14.91 -27.71
C GLY A 149 0.33 -14.88 -29.11
N PRO A 150 0.69 -16.07 -29.63
CA PRO A 150 1.18 -16.22 -30.99
C PRO A 150 0.16 -15.77 -32.04
N ASN A 151 0.58 -14.95 -32.99
CA ASN A 151 -0.29 -14.54 -34.09
C ASN A 151 -0.03 -15.37 -35.37
N PRO A 152 -0.91 -15.31 -36.39
CA PRO A 152 -0.71 -16.05 -37.65
C PRO A 152 0.54 -15.63 -38.44
N TYR A 153 1.12 -14.47 -38.13
CA TYR A 153 2.37 -14.02 -38.76
C TYR A 153 3.58 -14.80 -38.20
N LEU A 154 3.50 -15.39 -37.01
CA LEU A 154 4.50 -16.33 -36.49
C LEU A 154 4.69 -17.53 -37.43
N ASP A 155 3.59 -18.16 -37.86
CA ASP A 155 3.62 -19.30 -38.79
C ASP A 155 4.14 -18.88 -40.17
N LYS A 156 3.77 -17.68 -40.64
CA LYS A 156 4.32 -17.10 -41.89
C LYS A 156 5.83 -16.87 -41.81
N CYS A 157 6.35 -16.57 -40.62
CA CYS A 157 7.77 -16.49 -40.35
C CYS A 157 8.45 -17.87 -40.23
N GLY A 158 7.71 -18.96 -40.43
CA GLY A 158 8.25 -20.31 -40.28
C GLY A 158 8.55 -20.67 -38.84
N LEU A 159 7.83 -20.12 -37.87
CA LEU A 159 8.03 -20.37 -36.45
C LEU A 159 6.76 -20.95 -35.82
N GLU A 160 6.93 -21.77 -34.79
CA GLU A 160 5.85 -22.29 -33.94
C GLU A 160 6.23 -22.12 -32.47
N ALA A 161 5.36 -21.55 -31.64
CA ALA A 161 5.57 -21.47 -30.19
C ALA A 161 5.38 -22.84 -29.52
N ILE A 162 6.43 -23.36 -28.87
CA ILE A 162 6.42 -24.67 -28.21
C ILE A 162 5.98 -24.55 -26.74
N SER A 163 6.58 -23.62 -25.98
CA SER A 163 6.42 -23.57 -24.52
C SER A 163 5.13 -22.86 -24.07
N HIS A 164 4.82 -21.69 -24.62
CA HIS A 164 3.70 -20.86 -24.21
C HIS A 164 2.83 -20.52 -25.42
N LYS A 165 1.73 -21.26 -25.58
CA LYS A 165 0.79 -21.07 -26.71
C LYS A 165 -0.32 -20.06 -26.40
N ASN A 166 -0.46 -19.67 -25.14
CA ASN A 166 -1.47 -18.71 -24.67
C ASN A 166 -0.86 -17.33 -24.49
N GLY A 167 -1.73 -16.32 -24.47
CA GLY A 167 -1.35 -14.93 -24.27
C GLY A 167 -0.87 -14.54 -22.88
N GLU A 168 -1.20 -15.30 -21.84
CA GLU A 168 -0.78 -15.04 -20.46
C GLU A 168 0.28 -16.07 -20.01
N ILE A 169 1.35 -15.56 -19.39
CA ILE A 169 2.41 -16.36 -18.78
C ILE A 169 2.48 -15.97 -17.30
N ARG A 170 2.35 -16.95 -16.41
CA ARG A 170 2.60 -16.77 -14.98
C ARG A 170 3.98 -17.31 -14.64
N CYS A 171 4.77 -16.51 -13.95
CA CYS A 171 6.13 -16.89 -13.55
C CYS A 171 6.38 -16.48 -12.10
N ILE A 172 7.33 -17.15 -11.46
CA ILE A 172 7.78 -16.81 -10.12
C ILE A 172 8.95 -15.82 -10.24
N VAL A 173 8.95 -14.77 -9.43
CA VAL A 173 10.05 -13.81 -9.35
C VAL A 173 11.38 -14.54 -9.06
N ASP A 174 12.47 -14.07 -9.67
CA ASP A 174 13.82 -14.64 -9.63
C ASP A 174 13.97 -16.00 -10.33
N GLN A 175 12.93 -16.51 -10.99
CA GLN A 175 13.04 -17.67 -11.87
C GLN A 175 13.20 -17.27 -13.34
N ASP A 176 14.05 -18.00 -14.05
CA ASP A 176 14.23 -17.82 -15.49
C ASP A 176 13.00 -18.33 -16.26
N LEU A 177 12.37 -17.43 -17.00
CA LEU A 177 11.32 -17.76 -17.95
C LEU A 177 11.94 -18.20 -19.28
N GLU A 178 11.71 -19.46 -19.64
CA GLU A 178 12.13 -20.02 -20.92
C GLU A 178 11.00 -20.04 -21.96
N LEU A 179 11.14 -19.28 -23.04
CA LEU A 179 10.27 -19.37 -24.22
C LEU A 179 10.96 -20.16 -25.32
N LYS A 180 10.26 -21.15 -25.88
CA LYS A 180 10.80 -22.05 -26.91
C LYS A 180 10.01 -21.91 -28.19
N PHE A 181 10.71 -21.69 -29.30
CA PHE A 181 10.13 -21.62 -30.65
C PHE A 181 10.77 -22.68 -31.53
N ARG A 182 9.96 -23.40 -32.31
CA ARG A 182 10.43 -24.35 -33.33
C ARG A 182 10.47 -23.63 -34.68
N ILE A 183 11.51 -23.88 -35.45
CA ILE A 183 11.57 -23.50 -36.86
C ILE A 183 10.87 -24.59 -37.68
N LEU A 184 9.88 -24.20 -38.47
CA LEU A 184 9.11 -25.10 -39.31
C LEU A 184 10.00 -25.62 -40.47
N PRO A 185 9.93 -26.93 -40.81
CA PRO A 185 10.76 -27.53 -41.87
C PRO A 185 10.57 -26.87 -43.24
N GLU A 186 9.38 -26.35 -43.49
CA GLU A 186 8.98 -25.71 -44.75
C GLU A 186 9.48 -24.26 -44.87
N SER A 187 10.09 -23.70 -43.82
CA SER A 187 10.59 -22.33 -43.86
C SER A 187 11.77 -22.23 -44.84
N LYS A 188 11.63 -21.35 -45.84
CA LYS A 188 12.69 -21.08 -46.83
C LYS A 188 13.82 -20.22 -46.28
N THR A 189 13.76 -19.85 -45.01
CA THR A 189 14.58 -18.80 -44.40
C THR A 189 15.61 -19.38 -43.46
N THR A 190 16.88 -19.26 -43.83
CA THR A 190 18.01 -19.73 -43.02
C THR A 190 18.39 -18.77 -41.89
N ASN A 191 17.94 -17.51 -41.96
CA ASN A 191 18.30 -16.45 -41.03
C ASN A 191 17.07 -15.84 -40.38
N ILE A 192 16.56 -16.49 -39.34
CA ILE A 192 15.50 -15.94 -38.48
C ILE A 192 16.16 -15.24 -37.30
N THR A 193 15.81 -13.98 -37.09
CA THR A 193 16.25 -13.21 -35.93
C THR A 193 15.03 -12.79 -35.12
N LEU A 194 14.98 -13.18 -33.85
CA LEU A 194 13.96 -12.70 -32.92
C LEU A 194 14.49 -11.51 -32.14
N ARG A 195 13.69 -10.46 -32.06
CA ARG A 195 13.88 -9.35 -31.12
C ARG A 195 12.73 -9.35 -30.14
N TYR A 196 12.99 -9.00 -28.90
CA TYR A 196 11.93 -8.82 -27.92
C TYR A 196 12.02 -7.45 -27.26
N LYS A 197 10.87 -7.01 -26.74
CA LYS A 197 10.70 -5.80 -25.96
C LYS A 197 9.82 -6.10 -24.77
N LEU A 198 10.42 -6.18 -23.60
CA LEU A 198 9.72 -6.35 -22.32
C LEU A 198 9.45 -4.97 -21.72
N ARG A 199 8.21 -4.69 -21.32
CA ARG A 199 7.79 -3.46 -20.63
C ARG A 199 6.95 -3.78 -19.41
N GLU A 200 7.08 -3.02 -18.35
CA GLU A 200 6.22 -3.14 -17.17
C GLU A 200 4.86 -2.44 -17.42
N ILE A 201 3.76 -3.06 -16.97
CA ILE A 201 2.44 -2.45 -16.94
C ILE A 201 2.34 -1.68 -15.63
N ILE A 202 2.41 -0.35 -15.72
CA ILE A 202 2.16 0.51 -14.58
C ILE A 202 0.64 0.53 -14.34
N THR A 203 0.17 -0.27 -13.39
CA THR A 203 -1.25 -0.36 -13.02
C THR A 203 -1.67 0.65 -11.95
N ASN A 204 -0.71 1.29 -11.27
CA ASN A 204 -0.98 2.16 -10.13
C ASN A 204 -0.51 3.60 -10.41
N TYR A 205 -1.39 4.41 -10.99
CA TYR A 205 -1.11 5.81 -11.36
C TYR A 205 -1.17 6.78 -10.18
N ASP A 206 -1.67 6.35 -9.01
CA ASP A 206 -1.94 7.26 -7.89
C ASP A 206 -0.70 7.71 -7.10
N ASN A 207 0.50 7.15 -7.35
CA ASN A 207 1.73 7.42 -6.57
C ASN A 207 2.95 7.81 -7.41
N LEU A 208 2.72 8.44 -8.57
CA LEU A 208 3.71 8.45 -9.64
C LEU A 208 4.54 9.76 -9.68
N GLU A 209 5.45 9.93 -8.72
CA GLU A 209 6.68 10.73 -8.92
C GLU A 209 7.73 9.87 -9.66
N LEU A 210 7.38 9.25 -10.80
CA LEU A 210 8.39 8.50 -11.56
C LEU A 210 9.27 9.48 -12.32
N ASP A 211 10.53 9.51 -11.92
CA ASP A 211 11.61 10.11 -12.69
C ASP A 211 11.60 9.53 -14.11
N LYS A 212 11.63 10.39 -15.13
CA LYS A 212 11.59 9.99 -16.55
C LYS A 212 12.72 9.01 -16.92
N GLU A 213 13.78 8.98 -16.13
CA GLU A 213 14.85 7.97 -16.24
C GLU A 213 14.38 6.54 -15.94
N GLU A 214 13.44 6.33 -15.01
CA GLU A 214 12.99 4.98 -14.64
C GLU A 214 12.09 4.35 -15.71
N ALA A 215 11.21 5.13 -16.34
CA ALA A 215 10.38 4.65 -17.44
C ALA A 215 11.23 4.14 -18.63
N SER A 216 12.40 4.74 -18.87
CA SER A 216 13.34 4.31 -19.91
C SER A 216 14.17 3.08 -19.51
N LYS A 217 14.37 2.83 -18.20
CA LYS A 217 15.08 1.64 -17.67
C LYS A 217 14.24 0.36 -17.75
N CYS A 218 12.92 0.47 -17.87
CA CYS A 218 12.00 -0.68 -17.88
C CYS A 218 11.93 -1.43 -19.22
N GLU A 219 12.67 -0.99 -20.24
CA GLU A 219 12.71 -1.64 -21.55
C GLU A 219 13.95 -2.54 -21.68
N LYS A 220 13.73 -3.85 -21.76
CA LYS A 220 14.80 -4.82 -22.11
C LYS A 220 14.64 -5.27 -23.56
N VAL A 221 15.70 -5.14 -24.35
CA VAL A 221 15.79 -5.59 -25.75
C VAL A 221 16.90 -6.61 -25.89
N GLY A 222 16.65 -7.70 -26.60
CA GLY A 222 17.67 -8.68 -26.95
C GLY A 222 17.39 -9.36 -28.29
N GLU A 223 18.40 -10.07 -28.79
CA GLU A 223 18.40 -10.73 -30.10
C GLU A 223 18.72 -12.23 -29.96
N PHE A 224 17.97 -13.10 -30.65
CA PHE A 224 18.19 -14.55 -30.60
C PHE A 224 18.38 -15.16 -31.98
N ARG A 225 19.24 -16.19 -32.05
CA ARG A 225 19.53 -16.98 -33.24
C ARG A 225 19.16 -18.46 -33.04
N PRO A 226 18.87 -19.20 -34.12
CA PRO A 226 18.55 -20.62 -34.05
C PRO A 226 19.65 -21.47 -33.41
N MET A 227 19.26 -22.43 -32.55
CA MET A 227 20.14 -23.52 -32.14
C MET A 227 20.25 -24.58 -33.25
N LYS A 228 21.25 -25.46 -33.16
CA LYS A 228 21.52 -26.52 -34.16
C LYS A 228 20.35 -27.48 -34.42
N ASN A 229 19.39 -27.56 -33.50
CA ASN A 229 18.21 -28.43 -33.59
C ASN A 229 16.96 -27.72 -34.16
N GLY A 230 17.10 -26.50 -34.68
CA GLY A 230 15.95 -25.73 -35.17
C GLY A 230 15.05 -25.19 -34.06
N ILE A 231 15.54 -25.10 -32.82
CA ILE A 231 14.83 -24.48 -31.70
C ILE A 231 15.48 -23.12 -31.40
N ILE A 232 14.67 -22.09 -31.20
CA ILE A 232 15.08 -20.81 -30.64
C ILE A 232 14.64 -20.79 -29.17
N LEU A 233 15.59 -20.52 -28.27
CA LEU A 233 15.35 -20.41 -26.83
C LEU A 233 15.53 -18.95 -26.40
N VAL A 234 14.48 -18.36 -25.86
CA VAL A 234 14.46 -17.02 -25.26
C VAL A 234 14.44 -17.21 -23.75
N LYS A 235 15.48 -16.76 -23.06
CA LYS A 235 15.54 -16.77 -21.60
C LYS A 235 15.33 -15.35 -21.08
N LEU A 236 14.37 -15.19 -20.18
CA LEU A 236 14.06 -13.91 -19.55
C LEU A 236 14.19 -14.07 -18.04
N HIS A 237 14.94 -13.19 -17.41
CA HIS A 237 15.03 -13.13 -15.96
C HIS A 237 14.08 -12.04 -15.44
N ILE A 238 13.10 -12.46 -14.63
CA ILE A 238 12.08 -11.58 -14.05
C ILE A 238 12.38 -11.41 -12.57
N ASP A 239 12.97 -10.28 -12.21
CA ASP A 239 13.57 -9.96 -10.91
C ASP A 239 12.63 -9.18 -9.97
N ARG A 240 11.39 -8.95 -10.37
CA ARG A 240 10.44 -8.15 -9.61
C ARG A 240 8.99 -8.56 -9.80
N LEU A 241 8.20 -8.33 -8.75
CA LEU A 241 6.76 -8.55 -8.73
C LEU A 241 6.07 -7.44 -9.55
N SER A 242 5.65 -7.76 -10.76
CA SER A 242 4.94 -6.82 -11.64
C SER A 242 4.16 -7.57 -12.71
N GLU A 243 3.18 -6.89 -13.31
CA GLU A 243 2.65 -7.29 -14.60
C GLU A 243 3.50 -6.66 -15.71
N MET A 244 3.84 -7.42 -16.74
CA MET A 244 4.67 -6.97 -17.85
C MET A 244 4.03 -7.36 -19.19
N VAL A 245 4.34 -6.60 -20.24
CA VAL A 245 4.06 -6.90 -21.64
C VAL A 245 5.37 -7.29 -22.31
N LEU A 246 5.43 -8.51 -22.83
CA LEU A 246 6.51 -8.97 -23.69
C LEU A 246 6.05 -8.98 -25.13
N ASN A 247 6.64 -8.11 -25.95
CA ASN A 247 6.42 -8.09 -27.39
C ASN A 247 7.60 -8.79 -28.07
N ILE A 248 7.33 -9.72 -28.98
CA ILE A 248 8.37 -10.40 -29.77
C ILE A 248 8.12 -10.07 -31.25
N SER A 249 9.17 -9.62 -31.90
CA SER A 249 9.21 -9.32 -33.34
C SER A 249 10.17 -10.28 -34.02
N ALA A 250 9.81 -10.77 -35.20
CA ALA A 250 10.68 -11.58 -36.04
C ALA A 250 11.15 -10.76 -37.24
N THR A 251 12.40 -10.95 -37.63
CA THR A 251 12.95 -10.45 -38.90
C THR A 251 13.24 -11.65 -39.79
N LEU A 252 12.54 -11.72 -40.92
CA LEU A 252 12.67 -12.72 -41.96
C LEU A 252 13.44 -12.11 -43.13
N ASN A 253 14.71 -12.48 -43.31
CA ASN A 253 15.62 -11.80 -44.25
C ASN A 253 15.75 -10.29 -43.92
N LYS A 254 16.59 -9.53 -44.65
CA LYS A 254 16.89 -8.13 -44.27
C LYS A 254 15.68 -7.18 -44.31
N THR A 255 14.59 -7.55 -44.98
CA THR A 255 13.50 -6.64 -45.37
C THR A 255 12.16 -6.92 -44.71
N ASP A 256 11.86 -8.14 -44.28
CA ASP A 256 10.55 -8.49 -43.71
C ASP A 256 10.65 -8.48 -42.18
N LYS A 257 9.98 -7.53 -41.53
CA LYS A 257 9.97 -7.37 -40.08
C LYS A 257 8.53 -7.25 -39.63
N GLY A 258 8.14 -8.04 -38.65
CA GLY A 258 6.81 -7.93 -38.07
C GLY A 258 6.75 -8.42 -36.64
N HIS A 259 5.73 -7.94 -35.93
CA HIS A 259 5.35 -8.40 -34.61
C HIS A 259 4.73 -9.79 -34.74
N VAL A 260 5.24 -10.76 -33.97
CA VAL A 260 4.81 -12.16 -34.06
C VAL A 260 4.06 -12.61 -32.81
N ILE A 261 4.34 -12.03 -31.65
CA ILE A 261 3.77 -12.49 -30.37
C ILE A 261 3.70 -11.33 -29.37
N ASN A 262 2.59 -11.28 -28.62
CA ASN A 262 2.47 -10.47 -27.41
C ASN A 262 2.13 -11.37 -26.22
N TYR A 263 2.90 -11.33 -25.14
CA TYR A 263 2.56 -12.01 -23.89
C TYR A 263 2.32 -11.02 -22.76
N ARG A 264 1.28 -11.28 -21.96
CA ARG A 264 1.10 -10.70 -20.63
C ARG A 264 1.82 -11.59 -19.64
N ILE A 265 2.89 -11.10 -19.05
CA ILE A 265 3.63 -11.81 -18.02
C ILE A 265 3.15 -11.32 -16.66
N VAL A 266 2.67 -12.23 -15.83
CA VAL A 266 2.32 -11.96 -14.43
C VAL A 266 3.40 -12.60 -13.57
N ALA A 267 4.27 -11.77 -13.01
CA ALA A 267 5.28 -12.22 -12.06
C ALA A 267 4.66 -12.29 -10.67
N GLU A 268 4.64 -13.47 -10.07
CA GLU A 268 4.10 -13.73 -8.75
C GLU A 268 5.24 -14.07 -7.79
N LYS A 269 5.09 -13.77 -6.49
CA LYS A 269 6.01 -14.29 -5.50
C LYS A 269 5.82 -15.81 -5.39
N ASP A 270 6.89 -16.52 -5.07
CA ASP A 270 6.80 -17.94 -4.73
C ASP A 270 5.73 -18.13 -3.64
N PRO A 271 4.71 -18.98 -3.85
CA PRO A 271 3.71 -19.29 -2.83
C PRO A 271 4.31 -19.70 -1.49
N GLN A 272 5.46 -20.39 -1.50
CA GLN A 272 6.16 -20.76 -0.27
C GLN A 272 6.77 -19.55 0.43
N GLN A 273 7.36 -18.63 -0.33
CA GLN A 273 7.89 -17.37 0.20
C GLN A 273 6.75 -16.47 0.72
N LEU A 274 5.63 -16.38 0.02
CA LEU A 274 4.44 -15.66 0.50
C LEU A 274 3.93 -16.22 1.83
N LEU A 275 3.88 -17.54 1.95
CA LEU A 275 3.47 -18.21 3.18
C LEU A 275 4.47 -17.93 4.31
N ALA A 276 5.78 -17.95 4.02
CA ALA A 276 6.83 -17.63 4.97
C ALA A 276 6.76 -16.16 5.44
N ASP A 277 6.61 -15.20 4.50
CA ASP A 277 6.44 -13.77 4.79
C ASP A 277 5.21 -13.54 5.67
N PHE A 278 4.08 -14.18 5.33
CA PHE A 278 2.84 -14.06 6.10
C PHE A 278 2.98 -14.68 7.49
N ARG A 279 3.65 -15.84 7.61
CA ARG A 279 3.96 -16.48 8.88
C ARG A 279 4.83 -15.59 9.77
N GLY A 280 5.89 -14.99 9.20
CA GLY A 280 6.78 -14.06 9.91
C GLY A 280 6.02 -12.87 10.48
N LYS A 281 5.22 -12.19 9.64
CA LYS A 281 4.36 -11.07 10.07
C LYS A 281 3.38 -11.47 11.16
N LEU A 282 2.77 -12.65 11.06
CA LEU A 282 1.83 -13.14 12.05
C LEU A 282 2.50 -13.38 13.42
N ILE A 283 3.70 -13.96 13.43
CA ILE A 283 4.49 -14.18 14.65
C ILE A 283 4.86 -12.84 15.31
N GLU A 284 5.32 -11.87 14.52
CA GLU A 284 5.64 -10.52 14.99
C GLU A 284 4.42 -9.85 15.62
N GLN A 285 3.30 -9.80 14.90
CA GLN A 285 2.05 -9.21 15.39
C GLN A 285 1.54 -9.87 16.68
N LEU A 286 1.59 -11.21 16.77
CA LEU A 286 1.22 -11.92 17.99
C LEU A 286 2.17 -11.55 19.15
N SER A 287 3.48 -11.51 18.90
CA SER A 287 4.49 -11.22 19.92
C SER A 287 4.37 -9.80 20.49
N GLU A 288 4.11 -8.81 19.64
CA GLU A 288 3.85 -7.43 20.05
C GLU A 288 2.56 -7.33 20.88
N ASN A 289 1.49 -7.98 20.42
CA ASN A 289 0.18 -7.88 21.06
C ASN A 289 0.05 -8.72 22.35
N ILE A 290 0.90 -9.73 22.54
CA ILE A 290 1.02 -10.44 23.83
C ILE A 290 1.44 -9.47 24.94
N LYS A 291 2.37 -8.56 24.64
CA LYS A 291 2.87 -7.56 25.60
C LYS A 291 1.88 -6.43 25.85
N GLY A 292 1.05 -6.11 24.86
CA GLY A 292 0.07 -5.03 24.92
C GLY A 292 -1.19 -5.33 25.75
N THR A 293 -2.04 -4.30 25.85
CA THR A 293 -3.39 -4.37 26.50
C THR A 293 -4.53 -4.33 25.48
N ALA A 294 -4.21 -4.25 24.19
CA ALA A 294 -5.15 -4.11 23.07
C ALA A 294 -5.82 -5.45 22.71
N ILE A 295 -6.78 -5.90 23.55
CA ILE A 295 -7.51 -7.17 23.33
C ILE A 295 -8.14 -7.26 21.93
N VAL A 296 -8.69 -6.16 21.41
CA VAL A 296 -9.42 -6.18 20.12
C VAL A 296 -8.50 -6.59 18.98
N GLN A 297 -7.30 -6.01 18.91
CA GLN A 297 -6.28 -6.36 17.93
C GLN A 297 -5.83 -7.81 18.11
N LEU A 298 -5.56 -8.24 19.36
CA LEU A 298 -5.19 -9.62 19.64
C LEU A 298 -6.23 -10.63 19.15
N VAL A 299 -7.54 -10.35 19.34
CA VAL A 299 -8.63 -11.21 18.84
C VAL A 299 -8.65 -11.27 17.31
N GLN A 300 -8.46 -10.13 16.64
CA GLN A 300 -8.40 -10.09 15.17
C GLN A 300 -7.23 -10.94 14.66
N ILE A 301 -6.04 -10.79 15.24
CA ILE A 301 -4.84 -11.55 14.86
C ILE A 301 -5.05 -13.06 15.11
N LEU A 302 -5.60 -13.43 16.26
CA LEU A 302 -5.94 -14.83 16.58
C LEU A 302 -6.94 -15.43 15.57
N ASN A 303 -7.93 -14.66 15.12
CA ASN A 303 -8.89 -15.11 14.12
C ASN A 303 -8.25 -15.23 12.73
N THR A 304 -7.38 -14.31 12.34
CA THR A 304 -6.59 -14.39 11.10
C THR A 304 -5.70 -15.64 11.08
N ALA A 305 -5.04 -15.97 12.19
CA ALA A 305 -4.25 -17.20 12.34
C ALA A 305 -5.10 -18.49 12.27
N ARG A 306 -6.36 -18.44 12.72
CA ARG A 306 -7.30 -19.56 12.59
C ARG A 306 -7.80 -19.73 11.17
N ALA A 307 -8.24 -18.64 10.54
CA ALA A 307 -8.77 -18.63 9.18
C ALA A 307 -7.74 -19.11 8.15
N SER A 308 -6.48 -18.73 8.33
CA SER A 308 -5.37 -19.17 7.47
C SER A 308 -4.83 -20.58 7.78
N GLY A 309 -5.29 -21.23 8.86
CA GLY A 309 -4.76 -22.53 9.31
C GLY A 309 -3.38 -22.48 9.98
N LEU A 310 -2.70 -21.33 10.01
CA LEU A 310 -1.34 -21.17 10.53
C LEU A 310 -1.19 -21.41 12.03
N HIS A 311 -2.27 -21.33 12.82
CA HIS A 311 -2.23 -21.66 14.26
C HIS A 311 -1.72 -23.09 14.57
N ARG A 312 -1.73 -24.00 13.59
CA ARG A 312 -1.21 -25.38 13.72
C ARG A 312 0.24 -25.52 13.26
N ASP A 313 0.77 -24.50 12.60
CA ASP A 313 2.14 -24.47 12.11
C ASP A 313 3.12 -24.54 13.28
N ILE A 314 4.16 -25.37 13.15
CA ILE A 314 5.11 -25.62 14.24
C ILE A 314 5.82 -24.34 14.72
N GLN A 315 6.06 -23.38 13.82
CA GLN A 315 6.73 -22.12 14.14
C GLN A 315 5.78 -21.10 14.80
N VAL A 316 4.47 -21.24 14.61
CA VAL A 316 3.45 -20.29 15.11
C VAL A 316 2.76 -20.82 16.37
N LYS A 317 2.64 -22.14 16.50
CA LYS A 317 1.81 -22.84 17.50
C LYS A 317 2.07 -22.37 18.93
N ASP A 318 3.33 -22.23 19.33
CA ASP A 318 3.68 -21.87 20.71
C ASP A 318 3.34 -20.41 21.02
N VAL A 319 3.69 -19.49 20.12
CA VAL A 319 3.33 -18.06 20.24
C VAL A 319 1.81 -17.88 20.23
N PHE A 320 1.11 -18.61 19.36
CA PHE A 320 -0.35 -18.60 19.29
C PHE A 320 -1.00 -19.14 20.57
N LYS A 321 -0.45 -20.20 21.17
CA LYS A 321 -0.93 -20.74 22.46
C LYS A 321 -0.75 -19.71 23.56
N THR A 322 0.42 -19.08 23.65
CA THR A 322 0.68 -18.00 24.61
C THR A 322 -0.27 -16.82 24.43
N ALA A 323 -0.51 -16.41 23.17
CA ALA A 323 -1.49 -15.37 22.84
C ALA A 323 -2.92 -15.74 23.24
N CYS A 324 -3.34 -16.99 23.05
CA CYS A 324 -4.64 -17.49 23.52
C CYS A 324 -4.75 -17.43 25.05
N THR A 325 -3.73 -17.92 25.76
CA THR A 325 -3.68 -17.87 27.23
C THR A 325 -3.77 -16.43 27.71
N ARG A 326 -2.95 -15.53 27.14
CA ARG A 326 -2.99 -14.09 27.40
C ARG A 326 -4.39 -13.52 27.19
N TYR A 327 -5.02 -13.79 26.05
CA TYR A 327 -6.37 -13.33 25.76
C TYR A 327 -7.37 -13.73 26.86
N VAL A 328 -7.34 -14.99 27.30
CA VAL A 328 -8.23 -15.49 28.38
C VAL A 328 -7.99 -14.72 29.68
N HIS A 329 -6.73 -14.51 30.08
CA HIS A 329 -6.43 -13.78 31.31
C HIS A 329 -6.81 -12.30 31.23
N VAL A 330 -6.52 -11.59 30.13
CA VAL A 330 -6.92 -10.18 29.99
C VAL A 330 -8.44 -10.04 29.91
N LYS A 331 -9.15 -10.99 29.28
CA LYS A 331 -10.62 -11.02 29.30
C LYS A 331 -11.15 -11.18 30.74
N ARG A 332 -10.62 -12.15 31.50
CA ARG A 332 -10.97 -12.38 32.90
C ARG A 332 -10.69 -11.15 33.77
N TYR A 333 -9.54 -10.50 33.58
CA TYR A 333 -9.21 -9.25 34.27
C TYR A 333 -10.24 -8.14 34.02
N ARG A 334 -10.67 -7.94 32.77
CA ARG A 334 -11.72 -6.97 32.44
C ARG A 334 -13.06 -7.34 33.09
N GLU A 335 -13.42 -8.62 33.10
CA GLU A 335 -14.61 -9.10 33.81
C GLU A 335 -14.52 -8.82 35.32
N CYS A 336 -13.35 -9.00 35.94
CA CYS A 336 -13.12 -8.68 37.35
C CYS A 336 -13.21 -7.17 37.63
N ILE A 337 -12.65 -6.31 36.76
CA ILE A 337 -12.85 -4.86 36.87
C ILE A 337 -14.33 -4.50 36.81
N ASN A 338 -15.08 -5.09 35.88
CA ASN A 338 -16.51 -4.84 35.76
C ASN A 338 -17.30 -5.31 36.99
N LYS A 339 -16.89 -6.42 37.61
CA LYS A 339 -17.47 -6.88 38.89
C LYS A 339 -17.17 -5.88 40.02
N ILE A 340 -15.93 -5.41 40.13
CA ILE A 340 -15.53 -4.40 41.11
C ILE A 340 -16.30 -3.09 40.90
N ALA A 341 -16.53 -2.69 39.64
CA ALA A 341 -17.30 -1.49 39.31
C ALA A 341 -18.78 -1.56 39.72
N ARG A 342 -19.31 -2.74 40.04
CA ARG A 342 -20.67 -2.93 40.56
C ARG A 342 -20.77 -2.82 42.08
N ILE A 343 -19.64 -2.82 42.80
CA ILE A 343 -19.65 -2.65 44.25
C ILE A 343 -20.12 -1.22 44.57
N THR A 344 -21.12 -1.10 45.41
CA THR A 344 -21.78 0.16 45.73
C THR A 344 -21.02 0.92 46.80
N GLY A 345 -21.25 2.24 46.92
CA GLY A 345 -20.66 3.03 48.01
C GLY A 345 -21.04 2.53 49.41
N ASN A 346 -22.20 1.88 49.55
CA ASN A 346 -22.64 1.27 50.80
C ASN A 346 -21.75 0.08 51.19
N ASP A 347 -21.42 -0.79 50.23
CA ASP A 347 -20.55 -1.94 50.47
C ASP A 347 -19.14 -1.50 50.91
N VAL A 348 -18.64 -0.43 50.29
CA VAL A 348 -17.37 0.20 50.68
C VAL A 348 -17.42 0.74 52.11
N ALA A 349 -18.53 1.39 52.47
CA ALA A 349 -18.74 1.90 53.81
C ALA A 349 -18.78 0.77 54.84
N ILE A 350 -19.43 -0.36 54.51
CA ILE A 350 -19.47 -1.56 55.34
C ILE A 350 -18.06 -2.12 55.56
N ILE A 351 -17.30 -2.35 54.48
CA ILE A 351 -15.92 -2.85 54.56
C ILE A 351 -15.09 -1.92 55.44
N ARG A 352 -15.14 -0.60 55.21
CA ARG A 352 -14.38 0.36 56.01
C ARG A 352 -14.77 0.32 57.48
N ALA A 353 -16.07 0.28 57.80
CA ALA A 353 -16.57 0.43 59.17
C ALA A 353 -16.22 -0.76 60.08
N MET A 354 -15.64 -1.83 59.55
CA MET A 354 -15.18 -2.96 60.35
C MET A 354 -14.07 -2.52 61.31
N HIS A 355 -14.30 -2.68 62.61
CA HIS A 355 -13.30 -2.37 63.64
C HIS A 355 -12.21 -3.45 63.72
N ASN A 356 -12.60 -4.71 63.57
CA ASN A 356 -11.70 -5.86 63.61
C ASN A 356 -12.01 -6.82 62.44
N PRO A 357 -11.66 -6.43 61.20
CA PRO A 357 -11.88 -7.28 60.02
C PRO A 357 -11.06 -8.57 60.10
N ASP A 358 -11.55 -9.61 59.42
CA ASP A 358 -10.85 -10.88 59.25
C ASP A 358 -9.46 -10.66 58.61
N ASP A 359 -8.40 -11.35 59.08
CA ASP A 359 -7.04 -11.19 58.58
C ASP A 359 -6.94 -11.45 57.06
N LYS A 360 -7.77 -12.36 56.53
CA LYS A 360 -7.83 -12.64 55.09
C LYS A 360 -8.31 -11.42 54.32
N LEU A 361 -9.33 -10.71 54.82
CA LEU A 361 -9.83 -9.47 54.21
C LEU A 361 -8.76 -8.38 54.26
N VAL A 362 -8.13 -8.18 55.42
CA VAL A 362 -7.04 -7.20 55.61
C VAL A 362 -5.93 -7.45 54.60
N ARG A 363 -5.54 -8.72 54.40
CA ARG A 363 -4.48 -9.10 53.47
C ARG A 363 -4.83 -8.85 52.01
N ILE A 364 -6.06 -9.12 51.57
CA ILE A 364 -6.52 -8.79 50.20
C ILE A 364 -6.44 -7.29 49.96
N ILE A 365 -7.00 -6.48 50.87
CA ILE A 365 -7.04 -5.03 50.72
C ILE A 365 -5.62 -4.45 50.72
N ARG A 366 -4.76 -4.92 51.64
CA ARG A 366 -3.33 -4.58 51.67
C ARG A 366 -2.66 -4.90 50.33
N THR A 367 -2.87 -6.11 49.81
CA THR A 367 -2.30 -6.57 48.54
C THR A 367 -2.77 -5.69 47.38
N ALA A 368 -4.07 -5.37 47.32
CA ALA A 368 -4.64 -4.48 46.30
C ALA A 368 -4.01 -3.08 46.36
N LEU A 369 -3.87 -2.50 47.54
CA LEU A 369 -3.24 -1.19 47.71
C LEU A 369 -1.76 -1.20 47.29
N VAL A 370 -1.02 -2.26 47.61
CA VAL A 370 0.38 -2.44 47.16
C VAL A 370 0.46 -2.52 45.63
N VAL A 371 -0.41 -3.29 44.96
CA VAL A 371 -0.48 -3.33 43.49
C VAL A 371 -0.73 -1.93 42.91
N LEU A 372 -1.58 -1.15 43.56
CA LEU A 372 -1.91 0.23 43.18
C LEU A 372 -0.82 1.27 43.55
N GLY A 373 0.32 0.82 44.09
CA GLY A 373 1.50 1.65 44.32
C GLY A 373 1.66 2.20 45.73
N GLU A 374 0.85 1.76 46.70
CA GLU A 374 1.05 2.12 48.09
C GLU A 374 2.27 1.42 48.70
N ASP A 375 2.94 2.11 49.63
CA ASP A 375 4.06 1.57 50.37
C ASP A 375 3.58 0.53 51.40
N ARG A 376 4.14 -0.69 51.32
CA ARG A 376 3.81 -1.81 52.22
C ARG A 376 3.87 -1.42 53.69
N HIS A 377 4.89 -0.67 54.11
CA HIS A 377 5.11 -0.31 55.51
C HIS A 377 4.03 0.64 56.06
N LYS A 378 3.34 1.38 55.20
CA LYS A 378 2.23 2.25 55.61
C LYS A 378 0.94 1.47 55.85
N LEU A 379 0.88 0.21 55.42
CA LEU A 379 -0.33 -0.62 55.43
C LEU A 379 -0.31 -1.73 56.50
N ASP A 380 0.54 -1.60 57.51
CA ASP A 380 0.69 -2.61 58.56
C ASP A 380 -0.58 -2.74 59.41
N LYS A 381 -1.27 -1.62 59.67
CA LYS A 381 -2.49 -1.55 60.49
C LYS A 381 -3.74 -1.25 59.65
N TRP A 382 -4.90 -1.80 60.04
CA TRP A 382 -6.16 -1.62 59.32
C TRP A 382 -6.61 -0.16 59.26
N GLU A 383 -6.39 0.58 60.34
CA GLU A 383 -6.72 2.00 60.48
C GLU A 383 -6.00 2.86 59.43
N HIS A 384 -4.82 2.43 58.97
CA HIS A 384 -4.09 3.13 57.91
C HIS A 384 -4.64 2.83 56.51
N MET A 385 -5.30 1.69 56.32
CA MET A 385 -5.92 1.29 55.05
C MET A 385 -7.30 1.92 54.84
N GLN A 386 -8.08 2.09 55.91
CA GLN A 386 -9.42 2.67 55.88
C GLN A 386 -9.54 3.98 55.05
N PRO A 387 -8.66 5.00 55.21
CA PRO A 387 -8.75 6.23 54.41
C PRO A 387 -8.45 5.99 52.92
N LEU A 388 -7.59 5.03 52.60
CA LEU A 388 -7.23 4.66 51.22
C LEU A 388 -8.37 3.91 50.51
N ILE A 389 -9.22 3.21 51.26
CA ILE A 389 -10.43 2.57 50.74
C ILE A 389 -11.49 3.63 50.40
N THR A 390 -11.62 4.69 51.20
CA THR A 390 -12.77 5.62 51.13
C THR A 390 -12.56 6.99 50.52
N LEU A 391 -11.33 7.38 50.20
CA LEU A 391 -11.00 8.71 49.65
C LEU A 391 -12.12 9.26 48.74
N LEU A 392 -12.92 10.19 49.27
CA LEU A 392 -13.86 10.99 48.48
C LEU A 392 -13.05 11.65 47.35
N GLU A 393 -13.67 11.79 46.18
CA GLU A 393 -13.05 12.07 44.87
C GLU A 393 -11.70 12.82 44.86
N PRO A 394 -10.76 12.52 43.95
CA PRO A 394 -10.82 11.62 42.79
C PRO A 394 -10.11 10.26 42.95
N ASN A 395 -9.58 9.93 44.14
CA ASN A 395 -8.62 8.84 44.37
C ASN A 395 -9.17 7.61 45.13
N ASN A 396 -10.49 7.37 45.13
CA ASN A 396 -11.02 6.14 45.75
C ASN A 396 -10.43 4.86 45.11
N LEU A 397 -10.37 3.80 45.91
CA LEU A 397 -9.80 2.49 45.54
C LEU A 397 -10.34 1.98 44.19
N TYR A 398 -11.63 2.14 43.95
CA TYR A 398 -12.32 1.70 42.73
C TYR A 398 -11.85 2.43 41.47
N ARG A 399 -11.75 3.76 41.53
CA ARG A 399 -11.25 4.57 40.43
C ARG A 399 -9.79 4.24 40.15
N ARG A 400 -8.99 3.98 41.19
CA ARG A 400 -7.61 3.52 41.04
C ARG A 400 -7.53 2.17 40.34
N ILE A 401 -8.37 1.19 40.72
CA ILE A 401 -8.45 -0.12 40.04
C ILE A 401 -8.92 0.03 38.60
N LYS A 402 -9.93 0.87 38.33
CA LYS A 402 -10.45 1.10 36.98
C LYS A 402 -9.41 1.75 36.06
N LYS A 403 -8.56 2.61 36.62
CA LYS A 403 -7.46 3.27 35.91
C LYS A 403 -6.15 2.47 35.96
N PHE A 404 -6.13 1.33 36.64
CA PHE A 404 -4.91 0.55 36.83
C PHE A 404 -4.42 0.00 35.50
N ASN A 405 -3.18 0.38 35.17
CA ASN A 405 -2.45 -0.18 34.04
C ASN A 405 -1.42 -1.19 34.57
N ILE A 406 -1.66 -2.47 34.29
CA ILE A 406 -0.77 -3.54 34.75
C ILE A 406 0.66 -3.39 34.21
N VAL A 407 0.82 -2.84 33.01
CA VAL A 407 2.13 -2.65 32.37
C VAL A 407 2.97 -1.63 33.15
N GLU A 408 2.34 -0.58 33.68
CA GLU A 408 3.01 0.48 34.44
C GLU A 408 3.35 0.06 35.88
N ALA A 409 2.65 -0.94 36.43
CA ALA A 409 2.85 -1.37 37.81
C ALA A 409 4.25 -1.98 38.05
N GLY A 410 4.80 -2.63 37.02
CA GLY A 410 6.12 -3.28 37.03
C GLY A 410 6.17 -4.60 37.83
N ASN A 411 6.98 -5.54 37.35
CA ASN A 411 7.07 -6.91 37.90
C ASN A 411 7.47 -6.92 39.38
N LYS A 412 8.35 -6.02 39.83
CA LYS A 412 8.79 -5.93 41.24
C LYS A 412 7.63 -5.68 42.20
N ARG A 413 6.73 -4.76 41.85
CA ARG A 413 5.58 -4.39 42.68
C ARG A 413 4.57 -5.52 42.73
N ILE A 414 4.29 -6.13 41.59
CA ILE A 414 3.33 -7.23 41.48
C ILE A 414 3.83 -8.46 42.23
N ASN A 415 5.12 -8.80 42.14
CA ASN A 415 5.72 -9.90 42.88
C ASN A 415 5.70 -9.65 44.40
N MET A 416 5.98 -8.43 44.84
CA MET A 416 5.85 -8.05 46.26
C MET A 416 4.41 -8.18 46.76
N ALA A 417 3.42 -7.81 45.95
CA ALA A 417 2.02 -8.04 46.28
C ALA A 417 1.69 -9.53 46.35
N LYS A 418 2.21 -10.33 45.42
CA LYS A 418 2.02 -11.79 45.39
C LYS A 418 2.52 -12.45 46.67
N THR A 419 3.72 -12.10 47.15
CA THR A 419 4.26 -12.64 48.42
C THR A 419 3.36 -12.35 49.61
N ILE A 420 2.74 -11.16 49.67
CA ILE A 420 1.82 -10.80 50.77
C ILE A 420 0.62 -11.74 50.79
N LEU A 421 0.10 -12.13 49.61
CA LEU A 421 -1.05 -13.02 49.51
C LEU A 421 -0.67 -14.49 49.75
N GLU A 422 0.50 -14.92 49.30
CA GLU A 422 1.02 -16.30 49.43
C GLU A 422 1.44 -16.67 50.86
N ASP A 423 1.85 -15.71 51.69
CA ASP A 423 2.27 -15.89 53.11
C ASP A 423 1.16 -16.46 54.05
N GLY A 424 0.10 -17.08 53.53
CA GLY A 424 -0.99 -17.65 54.33
C GLY A 424 -1.93 -18.60 53.59
N ASP A 425 -1.46 -19.26 52.52
CA ASP A 425 -2.21 -20.30 51.79
C ASP A 425 -3.61 -19.87 51.30
N LEU A 426 -3.75 -18.59 50.98
CA LEU A 426 -5.03 -17.98 50.71
C LEU A 426 -5.53 -18.28 49.29
N LYS A 427 -6.36 -19.32 49.16
CA LYS A 427 -6.99 -19.65 47.88
C LYS A 427 -8.18 -18.70 47.60
N PRO A 428 -8.33 -18.19 46.36
CA PRO A 428 -9.45 -17.33 45.97
C PRO A 428 -10.85 -17.89 46.30
N ILE A 429 -11.01 -19.23 46.31
CA ILE A 429 -12.27 -19.91 46.62
C ILE A 429 -12.69 -19.73 48.10
N GLU A 430 -11.72 -19.56 49.00
CA GLU A 430 -12.00 -19.35 50.42
C GLU A 430 -12.52 -17.94 50.70
N LEU A 431 -12.22 -16.99 49.80
CA LEU A 431 -12.62 -15.59 49.93
C LEU A 431 -14.10 -15.37 49.67
N VAL A 432 -14.69 -16.17 48.77
CA VAL A 432 -16.12 -16.14 48.46
C VAL A 432 -16.98 -16.43 49.69
N LYS A 433 -16.46 -17.19 50.66
CA LYS A 433 -17.20 -17.55 51.89
C LYS A 433 -17.24 -16.43 52.94
N LEU A 434 -16.31 -15.47 52.88
CA LEU A 434 -16.18 -14.41 53.88
C LEU A 434 -17.04 -13.19 53.55
N ASN A 435 -16.94 -12.70 52.32
CA ASN A 435 -17.64 -11.51 51.85
C ASN A 435 -17.59 -11.48 50.31
N GLN A 436 -18.74 -11.32 49.67
CA GLN A 436 -18.85 -11.39 48.21
C GLN A 436 -18.08 -10.26 47.51
N GLU A 437 -18.02 -9.08 48.12
CA GLU A 437 -17.32 -7.92 47.60
C GLU A 437 -15.80 -8.06 47.73
N ALA A 438 -15.32 -8.59 48.87
CA ALA A 438 -13.93 -8.95 49.10
C ALA A 438 -13.42 -9.99 48.09
N ALA A 439 -14.28 -10.96 47.74
CA ALA A 439 -13.95 -11.97 46.73
C ALA A 439 -13.71 -11.34 45.34
N ALA A 440 -14.40 -10.24 45.00
CA ALA A 440 -14.16 -9.54 43.74
C ALA A 440 -12.74 -8.96 43.66
N PHE A 441 -12.23 -8.39 44.77
CA PHE A 441 -10.84 -7.92 44.86
C PHE A 441 -9.84 -9.07 44.76
N GLY A 442 -10.11 -10.19 45.45
CA GLY A 442 -9.26 -11.39 45.37
C GLY A 442 -9.16 -11.95 43.94
N HIS A 443 -10.29 -12.04 43.24
CA HIS A 443 -10.30 -12.48 41.84
C HIS A 443 -9.59 -11.50 40.89
N TRP A 444 -9.72 -10.19 41.13
CA TRP A 444 -8.98 -9.19 40.37
C TRP A 444 -7.47 -9.31 40.59
N LEU A 445 -7.02 -9.46 41.84
CA LEU A 445 -5.61 -9.68 42.17
C LEU A 445 -5.05 -10.94 41.49
N GLN A 446 -5.80 -12.04 41.55
CA GLN A 446 -5.42 -13.27 40.86
C GLN A 446 -5.27 -13.03 39.35
N ALA A 447 -6.22 -12.32 38.72
CA ALA A 447 -6.13 -12.00 37.30
C ALA A 447 -4.94 -11.08 36.99
N VAL A 448 -4.59 -10.14 37.87
CA VAL A 448 -3.37 -9.32 37.75
C VAL A 448 -2.12 -10.20 37.79
N PHE A 449 -2.03 -11.14 38.73
CA PHE A 449 -0.87 -12.03 38.84
C PHE A 449 -0.71 -12.94 37.62
N GLU A 450 -1.80 -13.55 37.16
CA GLU A 450 -1.81 -14.42 35.97
C GLU A 450 -1.38 -13.66 34.70
N ILE A 451 -1.79 -12.40 34.54
CA ILE A 451 -1.36 -11.56 33.41
C ILE A 451 0.13 -11.20 33.54
N ASN A 452 0.61 -10.91 34.75
CA ASN A 452 2.00 -10.56 35.00
C ASN A 452 2.97 -11.73 34.70
N GLU A 453 2.58 -12.97 35.02
CA GLU A 453 3.38 -14.16 34.72
C GLU A 453 3.63 -14.38 33.21
N LEU A 454 2.78 -13.80 32.35
CA LEU A 454 2.92 -13.85 30.89
C LEU A 454 3.74 -12.69 30.31
N ASN A 455 4.17 -11.75 31.14
CA ASN A 455 5.04 -10.63 30.79
C ASN A 455 6.44 -10.88 31.40
N PRO A 456 7.27 -11.75 30.79
CA PRO A 456 8.62 -12.04 31.28
C PRO A 456 9.51 -10.78 31.32
#